data_AF-A0A0L6JTM6-F1
#
_entry.id   AF-A0A0L6JTM6-F1
#
_cell.length_a   1.000
_cell.length_b   1.000
_cell.length_c   1.000
_cell.angle_alpha   90.00
_cell.angle_beta   90.00
_cell.angle_gamma   90.00
#
_symmetry.space_group_name_H-M   'P 1'
#
loop_
_entity.id
_entity.type
_entity.pdbx_description
1 polymer ?
#
loop_
_entity_poly.entity_id
_entity_poly.type
_entity_poly.pdbx_seq_one_letter_code
_entity_poly.pdbx_strand_id
1 'polypeptide(L)'
;MGYDIYIGEAETINGEIRIKRAIQAAAPEFGFGDISGRGNSRHPGYSQMTEFCKATGLYELFFDKNTGLLRTHPGCCPIGQEHLESIRKAKEKWEEGHPNCKELLPTKDKEPTLNRNDEREGNQYDWFYARLIWYEFWFEWALMNCKKPSISNS
;
A
#
# COMPACT_ATOMS: atom_id res chain seq x y z
N MET A 1 -8.76 -10.62 -10.82
CA MET A 1 -9.36 -10.43 -9.50
C MET A 1 -8.29 -9.90 -8.55
N GLY A 2 -8.64 -9.01 -7.64
CA GLY A 2 -7.70 -8.28 -6.80
C GLY A 2 -8.37 -7.80 -5.50
N TYR A 3 -7.63 -7.00 -4.75
CA TYR A 3 -8.12 -6.36 -3.52
C TYR A 3 -8.55 -4.93 -3.81
N ASP A 4 -9.53 -4.43 -3.07
CA ASP A 4 -9.85 -3.00 -3.00
C ASP A 4 -9.49 -2.47 -1.61
N ILE A 5 -8.26 -1.99 -1.47
CA ILE A 5 -7.69 -1.58 -0.19
C ILE A 5 -7.95 -0.09 0.03
N TYR A 6 -8.47 0.27 1.20
CA TYR A 6 -8.63 1.65 1.64
C TYR A 6 -8.08 1.84 3.05
N ILE A 7 -7.40 2.95 3.33
CA ILE A 7 -6.82 3.26 4.65
C ILE A 7 -7.27 4.66 5.09
N GLY A 8 -7.87 4.80 6.27
CA GLY A 8 -8.35 6.09 6.74
C GLY A 8 -9.43 6.00 7.82
N GLU A 9 -10.31 7.01 7.86
CA GLU A 9 -11.40 7.10 8.84
C GLU A 9 -12.49 6.10 8.49
N ALA A 10 -12.77 5.17 9.40
CA ALA A 10 -13.93 4.29 9.31
C ALA A 10 -15.23 5.05 9.65
N GLU A 11 -16.19 4.99 8.74
CA GLU A 11 -17.53 5.55 8.90
C GLU A 11 -18.60 4.50 8.62
N THR A 12 -19.75 4.64 9.29
CA THR A 12 -20.91 3.78 9.05
C THR A 12 -21.87 4.50 8.11
N ILE A 13 -22.06 3.94 6.91
CA ILE A 13 -22.98 4.46 5.89
C ILE A 13 -24.03 3.38 5.63
N ASN A 14 -25.30 3.69 5.88
CA ASN A 14 -26.42 2.75 5.68
C ASN A 14 -26.23 1.38 6.37
N GLY A 15 -25.55 1.36 7.52
CA GLY A 15 -25.26 0.13 8.27
C GLY A 15 -23.99 -0.60 7.85
N GLU A 16 -23.30 -0.15 6.80
CA GLU A 16 -22.03 -0.71 6.34
C GLU A 16 -20.84 0.13 6.82
N ILE A 17 -19.75 -0.52 7.22
CA ILE A 17 -18.50 0.16 7.54
C ILE A 17 -17.72 0.40 6.25
N ARG A 18 -17.36 1.65 5.97
CA ARG A 18 -16.53 2.06 4.84
C ARG A 18 -15.42 2.99 5.31
N ILE A 19 -14.36 3.08 4.52
CA ILE A 19 -13.30 4.06 4.75
C ILE A 19 -13.62 5.32 3.94
N LYS A 20 -13.64 6.46 4.62
CA LYS A 20 -13.82 7.76 3.98
C LYS A 20 -12.69 8.00 2.98
N ARG A 21 -13.04 8.39 1.75
CA ARG A 21 -12.05 8.77 0.73
C ARG A 21 -11.26 10.00 1.19
N ALA A 22 -9.94 9.94 1.02
CA ALA A 22 -9.02 11.03 1.32
C ALA A 22 -8.04 11.21 0.16
N ILE A 23 -7.69 12.47 -0.10
CA ILE A 23 -6.64 12.86 -1.05
C ILE A 23 -5.71 13.80 -0.30
N GLN A 24 -4.40 13.56 -0.37
CA GLN A 24 -3.41 14.39 0.31
C GLN A 24 -2.35 14.89 -0.68
N ALA A 25 -2.07 16.20 -0.66
CA ALA A 25 -1.08 16.79 -1.55
C ALA A 25 0.33 16.22 -1.30
N ALA A 26 0.61 15.83 -0.05
CA ALA A 26 1.87 15.21 0.36
C ALA A 26 1.89 13.68 0.17
N ALA A 27 0.79 13.06 -0.28
CA ALA A 27 0.78 11.62 -0.52
C ALA A 27 1.78 11.26 -1.62
N PRO A 28 2.52 10.15 -1.45
CA PRO A 28 3.44 9.68 -2.48
C PRO A 28 2.64 9.31 -3.73
N GLU A 29 3.08 9.85 -4.87
CA GLU A 29 2.47 9.64 -6.17
C GLU A 29 3.53 9.06 -7.10
N PHE A 30 3.38 7.78 -7.42
CA PHE A 30 4.29 7.08 -8.32
C PHE A 30 3.70 7.03 -9.74
N GLY A 31 4.55 7.01 -10.76
CA GLY A 31 4.11 7.03 -12.17
C GLY A 31 3.39 5.74 -12.63
N PHE A 32 3.22 5.56 -13.95
CA PHE A 32 2.86 4.28 -14.59
C PHE A 32 1.62 3.56 -14.08
N GLY A 33 0.49 4.27 -13.99
CA GLY A 33 -0.74 3.61 -13.58
C GLY A 33 -0.68 3.10 -12.13
N ASP A 34 0.11 3.74 -11.25
CA ASP A 34 -0.11 3.66 -9.81
C ASP A 34 -1.54 4.15 -9.54
N ILE A 35 -2.47 3.19 -9.50
CA ILE A 35 -3.93 3.42 -9.49
C ILE A 35 -4.36 4.27 -8.28
N SER A 36 -3.50 4.35 -7.26
CA SER A 36 -3.69 5.16 -6.06
C SER A 36 -3.64 6.67 -6.29
N GLY A 37 -2.83 7.15 -7.24
CA GLY A 37 -2.46 8.58 -7.29
C GLY A 37 -2.14 9.13 -5.89
N ARG A 38 -2.70 10.29 -5.56
CA ARG A 38 -2.61 10.92 -4.22
C ARG A 38 -3.70 10.47 -3.24
N GLY A 39 -4.42 9.40 -3.56
CA GLY A 39 -5.56 8.89 -2.81
C GLY A 39 -5.20 7.79 -1.82
N ASN A 40 -6.12 7.55 -0.89
CA ASN A 40 -6.00 6.54 0.18
C ASN A 40 -6.49 5.14 -0.19
N SER A 41 -6.54 4.84 -1.49
CA SER A 41 -7.01 3.56 -2.01
C SER A 41 -6.03 2.93 -2.99
N ARG A 42 -5.93 1.59 -3.00
CA ARG A 42 -5.15 0.82 -3.97
C ARG A 42 -5.89 -0.45 -4.39
N HIS A 43 -5.65 -0.87 -5.63
CA HIS A 43 -6.33 -2.01 -6.25
C HIS A 43 -5.36 -3.11 -6.74
N PRO A 44 -4.50 -3.69 -5.88
CA PRO A 44 -3.50 -4.66 -6.32
C PRO A 44 -4.15 -6.00 -6.71
N GLY A 45 -3.56 -6.68 -7.69
CA GLY A 45 -3.88 -8.08 -7.95
C GLY A 45 -3.51 -8.98 -6.77
N TYR A 46 -4.22 -10.09 -6.58
CA TYR A 46 -3.96 -11.01 -5.44
C TYR A 46 -2.52 -11.51 -5.39
N SER A 47 -1.95 -11.90 -6.53
CA SER A 47 -0.56 -12.33 -6.64
C SER A 47 0.39 -11.19 -6.30
N GLN A 48 0.15 -9.98 -6.81
CA GLN A 48 0.98 -8.81 -6.56
C GLN A 48 1.04 -8.43 -5.08
N MET A 49 -0.09 -8.50 -4.38
CA MET A 49 -0.15 -8.21 -2.94
C MET A 49 0.53 -9.33 -2.13
N THR A 50 0.28 -10.60 -2.48
CA THR A 50 0.91 -11.76 -1.82
C THR A 50 2.43 -11.72 -1.97
N GLU A 51 2.92 -11.44 -3.16
CA GLU A 51 4.35 -11.36 -3.47
C GLU A 51 5.00 -10.19 -2.75
N PHE A 52 4.38 -9.01 -2.79
CA PHE A 52 4.82 -7.84 -2.03
C PHE A 52 4.98 -8.15 -0.54
N CYS A 53 3.95 -8.72 0.08
CA CYS A 53 3.98 -9.02 1.51
C CYS A 53 5.04 -10.08 1.86
N LYS A 54 5.25 -11.10 1.01
CA LYS A 54 6.31 -12.09 1.22
C LYS A 54 7.70 -11.48 1.07
N ALA A 55 7.93 -10.69 0.03
CA ALA A 55 9.21 -10.05 -0.24
C ALA A 55 9.61 -9.08 0.88
N THR A 56 8.66 -8.28 1.37
CA THR A 56 8.90 -7.25 2.40
C THR A 56 8.82 -7.78 3.83
N GLY A 57 8.41 -9.03 4.03
CA GLY A 57 8.20 -9.60 5.37
C GLY A 57 6.91 -9.16 6.07
N LEU A 58 5.96 -8.55 5.34
CA LEU A 58 4.66 -8.11 5.86
C LEU A 58 3.56 -9.17 5.72
N TYR A 59 3.90 -10.42 5.39
CA TYR A 59 2.90 -11.47 5.16
C TYR A 59 2.00 -11.70 6.37
N GLU A 60 2.55 -11.90 7.56
CA GLU A 60 1.77 -12.12 8.78
C GLU A 60 0.92 -10.88 9.15
N LEU A 61 1.45 -9.67 8.95
CA LEU A 61 0.72 -8.43 9.21
C LEU A 61 -0.60 -8.36 8.43
N PHE A 62 -0.59 -8.74 7.15
CA PHE A 62 -1.77 -8.65 6.30
C PHE A 62 -2.59 -9.94 6.27
N PHE A 63 -1.96 -11.11 6.36
CA PHE A 63 -2.58 -12.40 6.05
C PHE A 63 -2.60 -13.41 7.19
N ASP A 64 -2.08 -13.10 8.39
CA ASP A 64 -2.29 -14.00 9.53
C ASP A 64 -3.80 -14.26 9.71
N LYS A 65 -4.15 -15.54 9.88
CA LYS A 65 -5.55 -15.98 9.92
C LYS A 65 -6.34 -15.41 11.10
N ASN A 66 -5.66 -15.05 12.19
CA ASN A 66 -6.28 -14.57 13.43
C ASN A 66 -6.16 -13.05 13.57
N THR A 67 -5.01 -12.48 13.21
CA THR A 67 -4.65 -11.08 13.45
C THR A 67 -4.40 -10.26 12.20
N GLY A 68 -4.35 -10.89 11.02
CA GLY A 68 -4.03 -10.22 9.76
C GLY A 68 -5.04 -9.14 9.39
N LEU A 69 -4.55 -8.01 8.88
CA LEU A 69 -5.37 -6.86 8.50
C LEU A 69 -6.35 -7.14 7.34
N LEU A 70 -6.03 -8.11 6.48
CA LEU A 70 -6.85 -8.54 5.33
C LEU A 70 -7.44 -9.95 5.51
N ARG A 71 -7.48 -10.47 6.74
CA ARG A 71 -7.94 -11.84 7.04
C ARG A 71 -9.39 -12.14 6.62
N THR A 72 -10.21 -11.10 6.46
CA THR A 72 -11.61 -11.20 6.02
C THR A 72 -11.82 -10.36 4.76
N HIS A 73 -12.52 -10.93 3.78
CA HIS A 73 -12.96 -10.22 2.58
C HIS A 73 -14.46 -10.49 2.31
N PRO A 74 -15.31 -9.45 2.27
CA PRO A 74 -15.02 -8.06 2.63
C PRO A 74 -14.73 -7.90 4.14
N GLY A 75 -13.94 -6.90 4.52
CA GLY A 75 -13.57 -6.67 5.92
C GLY A 75 -13.04 -5.27 6.22
N CYS A 76 -13.18 -4.84 7.47
CA CYS A 76 -12.59 -3.62 8.01
C CYS A 76 -11.91 -3.94 9.34
N CYS A 77 -10.65 -3.53 9.47
CA CYS A 77 -9.84 -3.77 10.65
C CYS A 77 -9.29 -2.44 11.19
N PRO A 78 -9.40 -2.17 12.50
CA PRO A 78 -8.70 -1.04 13.08
C PRO A 78 -7.19 -1.20 12.89
N ILE A 79 -6.51 -0.08 12.68
CA ILE A 79 -5.05 -0.02 12.64
C ILE A 79 -4.54 0.74 13.86
N GLY A 80 -3.26 0.54 14.16
CA GLY A 80 -2.61 0.95 15.40
C GLY A 80 -1.13 1.21 15.17
N GLN A 81 -0.45 1.76 16.18
CA GLN A 81 0.96 2.13 16.08
C GLN A 81 1.85 0.91 15.77
N GLU A 82 1.54 -0.25 16.34
CA GLU A 82 2.23 -1.51 16.12
C GLU A 82 2.25 -1.95 14.64
N HIS A 83 1.18 -1.63 13.90
CA HIS A 83 1.10 -1.92 12.48
C HIS A 83 1.98 -0.98 11.67
N LEU A 84 1.98 0.33 12.00
CA LEU A 84 2.87 1.31 11.38
C LEU A 84 4.35 0.98 11.65
N GLU A 85 4.69 0.61 12.88
CA GLU A 85 6.06 0.19 13.22
C GLU A 85 6.48 -1.07 12.45
N SER A 86 5.56 -2.00 12.19
CA SER A 86 5.84 -3.17 11.35
C SER A 86 6.16 -2.78 9.90
N ILE A 87 5.43 -1.80 9.34
CA ILE A 87 5.68 -1.28 7.99
C ILE A 87 7.01 -0.52 7.94
N ARG A 88 7.31 0.32 8.93
CA ARG A 88 8.58 1.06 9.03
C ARG A 88 9.77 0.12 9.07
N LYS A 89 9.73 -0.91 9.92
CA LYS A 89 10.77 -1.95 10.00
C LYS A 89 10.93 -2.70 8.67
N ALA A 90 9.84 -3.04 7.99
CA ALA A 90 9.91 -3.68 6.68
C ALA A 90 10.57 -2.77 5.64
N LYS A 91 10.27 -1.46 5.69
CA LYS A 91 10.89 -0.46 4.82
C LYS A 91 12.39 -0.30 5.10
N GLU A 92 12.78 -0.13 6.35
CA GLU A 92 14.19 -0.03 6.76
C GLU A 92 14.99 -1.26 6.31
N LYS A 93 14.46 -2.46 6.56
CA LYS A 93 15.06 -3.71 6.10
C LYS A 93 15.16 -3.78 4.57
N TRP A 94 14.17 -3.26 3.86
CA TRP A 94 14.21 -3.19 2.41
C TRP A 94 15.33 -2.28 1.91
N GLU A 95 15.49 -1.09 2.53
CA GLU A 95 16.56 -0.14 2.22
C GLU A 95 17.95 -0.72 2.47
N GLU A 96 18.14 -1.46 3.56
CA GLU A 96 19.39 -2.15 3.88
C GLU A 96 19.72 -3.25 2.85
N GLY A 97 18.72 -4.02 2.43
CA GLY A 97 18.87 -5.10 1.44
C GLY A 97 18.97 -4.63 -0.01
N HIS A 98 18.53 -3.41 -0.30
CA HIS A 98 18.47 -2.85 -1.66
C HIS A 98 18.98 -1.39 -1.65
N PRO A 99 20.30 -1.17 -1.61
CA PRO A 99 20.88 0.18 -1.46
C PRO A 99 20.42 1.19 -2.51
N ASN A 100 20.08 0.74 -3.72
CA ASN A 100 19.65 1.60 -4.83
C ASN A 100 18.12 1.80 -4.91
N CYS A 101 17.32 1.26 -3.97
CA CYS A 101 15.85 1.31 -4.04
C CYS A 101 15.29 2.73 -4.19
N LYS A 102 15.91 3.73 -3.55
CA LYS A 102 15.54 5.15 -3.62
C LYS A 102 15.75 5.72 -5.02
N GLU A 103 16.81 5.33 -5.70
CA GLU A 103 17.14 5.76 -7.07
C GLU A 103 16.21 5.10 -8.09
N LEU A 104 15.77 3.88 -7.80
CA LEU A 104 14.87 3.08 -8.62
C LEU A 104 13.38 3.34 -8.32
N LEU A 105 13.04 4.42 -7.62
CA LEU A 105 11.63 4.79 -7.45
C LEU A 105 10.99 5.17 -8.81
N PRO A 106 9.78 4.67 -9.09
CA PRO A 106 9.02 5.04 -10.28
C PRO A 106 8.48 6.47 -10.14
N THR A 107 9.05 7.41 -10.88
CA THR A 107 8.56 8.80 -10.92
C THR A 107 7.84 9.09 -12.22
N LYS A 108 6.94 10.08 -12.22
CA LYS A 108 6.25 10.55 -13.43
C LYS A 108 7.23 10.98 -14.54
N ASP A 109 8.35 11.58 -14.14
CA ASP A 109 9.34 12.14 -15.06
C ASP A 109 10.28 11.10 -15.69
N LYS A 110 10.25 9.84 -15.20
CA LYS A 110 11.08 8.75 -15.73
C LYS A 110 10.32 7.86 -16.72
N GLU A 111 9.20 8.32 -17.29
CA GLU A 111 8.42 7.59 -18.31
C GLU A 111 9.31 7.03 -19.43
N PRO A 112 9.65 5.73 -19.50
CA PRO A 112 10.25 5.22 -20.71
C PRO A 112 9.17 5.27 -21.78
N THR A 113 9.55 5.76 -22.96
CA THR A 113 8.72 5.80 -24.15
C THR A 113 8.51 4.36 -24.67
N LEU A 114 7.80 3.51 -23.95
CA LEU A 114 7.67 2.10 -24.32
C LEU A 114 6.32 1.82 -24.97
N ASN A 115 6.41 1.41 -26.24
CA ASN A 115 5.41 0.62 -26.92
C ASN A 115 4.98 -0.54 -26.02
N ARG A 116 3.66 -0.75 -25.88
CA ARG A 116 3.01 -1.80 -25.07
C ARG A 116 3.49 -3.26 -25.31
N ASN A 117 4.43 -3.49 -26.23
CA ASN A 117 4.87 -4.82 -26.64
C ASN A 117 6.23 -5.26 -26.04
N ASP A 118 6.98 -4.37 -25.37
CA ASP A 118 8.30 -4.67 -24.79
C ASP A 118 8.24 -5.07 -23.30
N GLU A 119 7.15 -5.73 -22.87
CA GLU A 119 6.89 -6.13 -21.46
C GLU A 119 7.84 -7.23 -20.92
N ARG A 120 9.01 -7.47 -21.52
CA ARG A 120 9.89 -8.61 -21.16
C ARG A 120 11.29 -8.28 -20.67
N GLU A 121 11.72 -7.02 -20.64
CA GLU A 121 13.01 -6.67 -20.05
C GLU A 121 12.83 -5.91 -18.74
N GLY A 122 13.10 -6.62 -17.63
CA GLY A 122 13.51 -6.11 -16.32
C GLY A 122 12.82 -4.83 -15.85
N ASN A 123 11.81 -4.96 -14.99
CA ASN A 123 11.17 -3.84 -14.32
C ASN A 123 12.22 -2.98 -13.59
N GLN A 124 12.69 -1.91 -14.23
CA GLN A 124 13.78 -1.03 -13.79
C GLN A 124 13.46 -0.27 -12.48
N TYR A 125 12.26 -0.45 -11.94
CA TYR A 125 11.76 0.26 -10.78
C TYR A 125 11.52 -0.66 -9.59
N ASP A 126 11.82 -0.14 -8.41
CA ASP A 126 11.54 -0.77 -7.14
C ASP A 126 10.10 -0.47 -6.69
N TRP A 127 9.15 -1.21 -7.27
CA TRP A 127 7.73 -1.09 -6.93
C TRP A 127 7.40 -1.58 -5.52
N PHE A 128 8.23 -2.45 -4.93
CA PHE A 128 8.02 -2.89 -3.56
C PHE A 128 8.37 -1.77 -2.58
N TYR A 129 9.49 -1.07 -2.81
CA TYR A 129 9.83 0.11 -2.03
C TYR A 129 8.80 1.24 -2.18
N ALA A 130 8.32 1.50 -3.40
CA ALA A 130 7.25 2.46 -3.63
C ALA A 130 5.97 2.13 -2.83
N ARG A 131 5.56 0.86 -2.79
CA ARG A 131 4.40 0.43 -2.00
C ARG A 131 4.62 0.56 -0.49
N LEU A 132 5.83 0.26 0.00
CA LEU A 132 6.18 0.46 1.42
C LEU A 132 6.01 1.92 1.83
N ILE A 133 6.51 2.87 1.03
CA ILE A 133 6.34 4.31 1.26
C ILE A 133 4.86 4.69 1.29
N TRP A 134 4.05 4.16 0.38
CA TRP A 134 2.62 4.46 0.35
C TRP A 134 1.89 3.92 1.58
N TYR A 135 2.17 2.69 2.00
CA TYR A 135 1.56 2.11 3.20
C TYR A 135 1.96 2.87 4.45
N GLU A 136 3.24 3.20 4.60
CA GLU A 136 3.72 4.01 5.72
C GLU A 136 2.99 5.35 5.79
N PHE A 137 2.94 6.08 4.66
CA PHE A 137 2.28 7.38 4.58
C PHE A 137 0.82 7.31 5.03
N TRP A 138 0.03 6.37 4.50
CA TRP A 138 -1.40 6.30 4.81
C TRP A 138 -1.69 5.74 6.19
N PHE A 139 -0.86 4.83 6.72
CA PHE A 139 -0.98 4.40 8.11
C PHE A 139 -0.69 5.57 9.06
N GLU A 140 0.40 6.28 8.84
CA GLU A 140 0.76 7.46 9.63
C GLU A 140 -0.30 8.55 9.55
N TRP A 141 -0.75 8.89 8.33
CA TRP A 141 -1.80 9.89 8.13
C TRP A 141 -3.08 9.49 8.86
N ALA A 142 -3.52 8.24 8.74
CA ALA A 142 -4.73 7.78 9.41
C ALA A 142 -4.60 7.86 10.93
N LEU A 143 -3.49 7.37 11.50
CA LEU A 143 -3.26 7.42 12.95
C LEU A 143 -3.23 8.85 13.50
N MET A 144 -2.76 9.83 12.71
CA MET A 144 -2.69 11.23 13.13
C MET A 144 -3.99 12.01 12.93
N ASN A 145 -4.81 11.65 11.94
CA ASN A 145 -5.92 12.49 11.47
C ASN A 145 -7.31 11.85 11.64
N CYS A 146 -7.38 10.55 11.88
CA CYS A 146 -8.62 9.80 12.01
C CYS A 146 -8.96 9.52 13.47
N LYS A 147 -10.24 9.61 13.83
CA LYS A 147 -10.76 9.17 15.13
C LYS A 147 -10.88 7.66 15.18
N LYS A 148 -11.18 7.03 14.04
CA LYS A 148 -11.28 5.58 13.87
C LYS A 148 -10.38 5.13 12.71
N PRO A 149 -9.04 5.18 12.90
CA PRO A 149 -8.11 4.76 11.87
C PRO A 149 -8.31 3.28 11.57
N SER A 150 -8.53 2.94 10.31
CA SER A 150 -8.81 1.57 9.88
C SER A 150 -8.33 1.32 8.46
N ILE A 151 -8.16 0.04 8.14
CA ILE A 151 -7.95 -0.48 6.80
C ILE A 151 -9.15 -1.34 6.40
N SER A 152 -9.67 -1.15 5.20
CA SER A 152 -10.70 -2.03 4.64
C SER A 152 -10.24 -2.70 3.36
N ASN A 153 -10.83 -3.87 3.11
CA ASN A 153 -10.72 -4.63 1.89
C ASN A 153 -12.13 -4.97 1.42
N SER A 154 -12.58 -4.37 0.32
CA SER A 154 -13.92 -4.56 -0.25
C SER A 154 -13.92 -5.38 -1.52
#